data_AF-A0A1E7DS39-F1
#
_entry.id   AF-A0A1E7DS39-F1
#
_cell.length_a   1.000
_cell.length_b   1.000
_cell.length_c   1.000
_cell.angle_alpha   90.00
_cell.angle_beta   90.00
_cell.angle_gamma   90.00
#
_symmetry.space_group_name_H-M   'P 1'
#
loop_
_entity.id
_entity.type
_entity.pdbx_description
1 polymer ?
#
loop_
_entity_poly.entity_id
_entity_poly.type
_entity_poly.pdbx_seq_one_letter_code
_entity_poly.pdbx_strand_id
1 'polypeptide(L)'
;MKFFLTLFRAVLIGANLFLINFQPSTELETKIFFASRLVFFLMLIIDYSNVAYYNLGLERIIGCMGIVLSVLFACVDAAGFFNFLILENGKDGYMLSGNTNNFLTSMIEPFSAKNYVFYSFVAIIVLLGIEIFNYGVRSAPKIWSESKEKTA
;
A
#
# COMPACT_ATOMS: atom_id res chain seq x y z
N MET A 1 -14.70 15.17 -8.91
CA MET A 1 -14.61 14.20 -7.79
C MET A 1 -13.46 13.20 -7.96
N LYS A 2 -13.31 12.52 -9.11
CA LYS A 2 -12.23 11.52 -9.33
C LYS A 2 -10.81 12.09 -9.16
N PHE A 3 -10.51 13.26 -9.72
CA PHE A 3 -9.17 13.87 -9.69
C PHE A 3 -8.66 14.22 -8.28
N PHE A 4 -9.48 14.86 -7.43
CA PHE A 4 -9.09 15.19 -6.05
C PHE A 4 -8.85 13.94 -5.20
N LEU A 5 -9.60 12.86 -5.46
CA LEU A 5 -9.39 11.57 -4.81
C LEU A 5 -8.05 10.96 -5.23
N THR A 6 -7.71 11.03 -6.53
CA THR A 6 -6.41 10.58 -7.08
C THR A 6 -5.25 11.41 -6.53
N LEU A 7 -5.39 12.74 -6.43
CA LEU A 7 -4.37 13.63 -5.86
C LEU A 7 -4.15 13.34 -4.37
N PHE A 8 -5.23 13.15 -3.61
CA PHE A 8 -5.15 12.78 -2.19
C PHE A 8 -4.45 11.43 -1.98
N ARG A 9 -4.73 10.43 -2.84
CA ARG A 9 -4.00 9.15 -2.84
C ARG A 9 -2.52 9.34 -3.13
N ALA A 10 -2.17 10.15 -4.14
CA ALA A 10 -0.77 10.42 -4.49
C ALA A 10 -0.02 11.11 -3.34
N VAL A 11 -0.66 12.04 -2.62
CA VAL A 11 -0.10 12.68 -1.42
C VAL A 11 0.10 11.68 -0.29
N LEU A 12 -0.83 10.74 -0.08
CA LEU A 12 -0.69 9.70 0.95
C LEU A 12 0.35 8.64 0.60
N ILE A 13 0.48 8.29 -0.68
CA ILE A 13 1.57 7.45 -1.19
C ILE A 13 2.91 8.17 -0.98
N GLY A 14 2.96 9.47 -1.25
CA GLY A 14 4.12 10.34 -0.96
C GLY A 14 4.46 10.46 0.52
N ALA A 15 3.46 10.55 1.40
CA ALA A 15 3.65 10.57 2.85
C ALA A 15 4.15 9.20 3.36
N ASN A 16 3.63 8.09 2.82
CA ASN A 16 4.15 6.76 3.11
C ASN A 16 5.60 6.61 2.67
N LEU A 17 5.95 7.11 1.48
CA LEU A 17 7.32 7.18 0.98
C LEU A 17 8.28 7.92 1.94
N PHE A 18 7.80 8.95 2.64
CA PHE A 18 8.60 9.66 3.64
C PHE A 18 8.78 8.82 4.92
N LEU A 19 7.75 8.06 5.31
CA LEU A 19 7.80 7.12 6.43
C LEU A 19 8.70 5.90 6.17
N ILE A 20 9.02 5.58 4.91
CA ILE A 20 10.01 4.54 4.55
C ILE A 20 11.41 4.88 5.09
N ASN A 21 11.73 6.17 5.24
CA ASN A 21 13.02 6.63 5.78
C ASN A 21 12.97 6.96 7.27
N PHE A 22 11.82 6.78 7.93
CA PHE A 22 11.69 7.00 9.36
C PHE A 22 12.32 5.83 10.10
N GLN A 23 13.36 6.09 10.88
CA GLN A 23 14.04 5.10 11.72
C GLN A 23 13.51 5.23 13.15
N PRO A 24 12.52 4.42 13.56
CA PRO A 24 11.98 4.49 14.91
C PRO A 24 13.04 4.05 15.93
N SER A 25 13.21 4.87 16.96
CA SER A 25 14.16 4.68 18.06
C SER A 25 13.46 4.40 19.40
N THR A 26 12.16 4.68 19.50
CA THR A 26 11.33 4.43 20.69
C THR A 26 10.16 3.48 20.41
N GLU A 27 9.60 2.89 21.48
CA GLU A 27 8.38 2.06 21.38
C GLU A 27 7.21 2.84 20.80
N LEU A 28 7.07 4.12 21.17
CA LEU A 28 6.05 5.02 20.62
C LEU A 28 6.23 5.23 19.12
N GLU A 29 7.47 5.48 18.68
CA GLU A 29 7.79 5.65 17.25
C GLU A 29 7.55 4.37 16.45
N THR A 30 7.82 3.20 17.03
CA THR A 30 7.53 1.90 16.42
C THR A 30 6.03 1.69 16.25
N LYS A 31 5.23 2.04 17.25
CA LYS A 31 3.76 2.00 17.17
C LYS A 31 3.23 2.98 16.12
N ILE A 32 3.77 4.19 16.06
CA ILE A 32 3.39 5.19 15.05
C ILE A 32 3.77 4.71 13.63
N PHE A 33 4.93 4.06 13.47
CA PHE A 33 5.35 3.46 12.22
C PHE A 33 4.34 2.42 11.73
N PHE A 34 3.96 1.45 12.57
CA PHE A 34 2.96 0.45 12.18
C PHE A 34 1.56 1.05 12.01
N ALA A 35 1.14 1.97 12.88
CA ALA A 35 -0.18 2.60 12.81
C ALA A 35 -0.38 3.40 11.51
N SER A 36 0.61 4.20 11.13
CA SER A 36 0.55 5.02 9.92
C SER A 36 0.47 4.17 8.65
N ARG A 37 1.25 3.08 8.59
CA ARG A 37 1.20 2.12 7.49
C ARG A 37 -0.12 1.34 7.46
N LEU A 38 -0.61 0.90 8.63
CA LEU A 38 -1.90 0.23 8.75
C LEU A 38 -3.04 1.11 8.22
N VAL A 39 -3.12 2.37 8.65
CA VAL A 39 -4.15 3.32 8.19
C VAL A 39 -4.09 3.49 6.67
N PHE A 40 -2.88 3.56 6.11
CA PHE A 40 -2.70 3.66 4.67
C PHE A 40 -3.21 2.43 3.91
N PHE A 41 -2.85 1.21 4.35
CA PHE A 41 -3.35 0.01 3.69
C PHE A 41 -4.86 -0.18 3.88
N LEU A 42 -5.42 0.18 5.02
CA LEU A 42 -6.87 0.22 5.22
C LEU A 42 -7.56 1.17 4.23
N MET A 43 -6.96 2.33 3.97
CA MET A 43 -7.46 3.24 2.95
C MET A 43 -7.36 2.63 1.53
N LEU A 44 -6.26 1.96 1.20
CA LEU A 44 -6.12 1.27 -0.08
C LEU A 44 -7.16 0.14 -0.25
N ILE A 45 -7.52 -0.56 0.83
CA ILE A 45 -8.60 -1.56 0.79
C ILE A 45 -9.93 -0.90 0.38
N ILE A 46 -10.30 0.21 1.02
CA ILE A 46 -11.54 0.94 0.69
C ILE A 46 -11.51 1.41 -0.76
N ASP A 47 -10.36 1.93 -1.19
CA ASP A 47 -10.15 2.39 -2.55
C ASP A 47 -10.34 1.26 -3.58
N TYR A 48 -9.56 0.19 -3.46
CA TYR A 48 -9.63 -0.93 -4.40
C TYR A 48 -10.97 -1.67 -4.32
N SER A 49 -11.67 -1.61 -3.18
CA SER A 49 -13.06 -2.07 -3.05
C SER A 49 -14.00 -1.26 -3.92
N ASN A 50 -13.86 0.07 -3.95
CA ASN A 50 -14.64 0.92 -4.85
C ASN A 50 -14.31 0.58 -6.32
N VAL A 51 -13.03 0.39 -6.67
CA VAL A 51 -12.63 0.02 -8.02
C VAL A 51 -13.23 -1.33 -8.43
N ALA A 52 -13.20 -2.32 -7.54
CA ALA A 52 -13.73 -3.67 -7.80
C ALA A 52 -15.26 -3.71 -7.87
N TYR A 53 -15.96 -2.89 -7.09
CA TYR A 53 -17.42 -2.91 -7.02
C TYR A 53 -18.08 -2.13 -8.16
N TYR A 54 -17.51 -0.98 -8.56
CA TYR A 54 -18.14 -0.09 -9.54
C TYR A 54 -17.68 -0.31 -10.98
N ASN A 55 -16.59 -1.05 -11.22
CA ASN A 55 -16.07 -1.28 -12.57
C ASN A 55 -16.25 -2.74 -13.03
N LEU A 56 -16.08 -2.97 -14.34
CA LEU A 56 -16.20 -4.27 -15.00
C LEU A 56 -14.93 -4.60 -15.78
N GLY A 57 -14.72 -5.89 -16.07
CA GLY A 57 -13.57 -6.36 -16.86
C GLY A 57 -12.24 -6.19 -16.12
N LEU A 58 -11.22 -5.69 -16.83
CA LEU A 58 -9.86 -5.56 -16.30
C LEU A 58 -9.77 -4.66 -15.05
N GLU A 59 -10.55 -3.59 -14.97
CA GLU A 59 -10.58 -2.69 -13.81
C GLU A 59 -11.04 -3.42 -12.54
N ARG A 60 -12.00 -4.35 -12.67
CA ARG A 60 -12.45 -5.17 -11.55
C ARG A 60 -11.37 -6.13 -11.07
N ILE A 61 -10.62 -6.74 -12.00
CA ILE A 61 -9.51 -7.64 -11.67
C ILE A 61 -8.40 -6.87 -10.94
N ILE A 62 -8.04 -5.68 -11.44
CA ILE A 62 -7.05 -4.79 -10.80
C ILE A 62 -7.53 -4.41 -9.39
N GLY A 63 -8.81 -4.06 -9.22
CA GLY A 63 -9.42 -3.81 -7.93
C GLY A 63 -9.30 -5.00 -6.98
N CYS A 64 -9.68 -6.21 -7.42
CA CYS A 64 -9.55 -7.41 -6.58
C CYS A 64 -8.10 -7.71 -6.18
N MET A 65 -7.14 -7.59 -7.11
CA MET A 65 -5.71 -7.76 -6.80
C MET A 65 -5.22 -6.72 -5.78
N GLY A 66 -5.62 -5.46 -5.94
CA GLY A 66 -5.30 -4.39 -5.00
C GLY A 66 -5.86 -4.62 -3.60
N ILE A 67 -7.09 -5.13 -3.48
CA ILE A 67 -7.68 -5.53 -2.19
C ILE A 67 -6.82 -6.62 -1.53
N VAL A 68 -6.53 -7.71 -2.25
CA VAL A 68 -5.77 -8.83 -1.69
C VAL A 68 -4.41 -8.39 -1.17
N LEU A 69 -3.65 -7.63 -1.98
CA LEU A 69 -2.34 -7.14 -1.58
C LEU A 69 -2.43 -6.18 -0.39
N SER A 70 -3.41 -5.27 -0.38
CA SER A 70 -3.58 -4.31 0.72
C SER A 70 -4.00 -4.99 2.03
N VAL A 71 -4.84 -6.03 1.97
CA VAL A 71 -5.21 -6.84 3.14
C VAL A 71 -3.99 -7.56 3.71
N LEU A 72 -3.16 -8.17 2.86
CA LEU A 72 -1.95 -8.86 3.32
C LEU A 72 -1.01 -7.92 4.09
N PHE A 73 -0.74 -6.72 3.55
CA PHE A 73 0.10 -5.74 4.22
C PHE A 73 -0.56 -5.16 5.48
N ALA A 74 -1.87 -4.87 5.43
CA ALA A 74 -2.62 -4.44 6.61
C ALA A 74 -2.56 -5.46 7.75
N CYS A 75 -2.59 -6.76 7.46
CA CYS A 75 -2.43 -7.79 8.49
C CYS A 75 -1.05 -7.75 9.15
N VAL A 76 0.03 -7.56 8.38
CA VAL A 76 1.39 -7.44 8.92
C VAL A 76 1.54 -6.18 9.76
N ASP A 77 1.06 -5.03 9.27
CA ASP A 77 1.15 -3.77 10.01
C ASP A 77 0.22 -3.77 11.25
N ALA A 78 -0.95 -4.43 11.19
CA ALA A 78 -1.79 -4.67 12.35
C ALA A 78 -1.10 -5.56 13.38
N ALA A 79 -0.41 -6.62 12.94
CA ALA A 79 0.37 -7.48 13.83
C ALA A 79 1.48 -6.68 14.53
N GLY A 80 2.17 -5.78 13.83
CA GLY A 80 3.13 -4.86 14.46
C GLY A 80 2.47 -3.87 15.43
N PHE A 81 1.33 -3.28 15.06
CA PHE A 81 0.59 -2.33 15.90
C PHE A 81 0.10 -2.95 17.21
N PHE A 82 -0.40 -4.19 17.16
CA PHE A 82 -0.87 -4.95 18.33
C PHE A 82 0.25 -5.69 19.07
N ASN A 83 1.51 -5.42 18.74
CA ASN A 83 2.68 -6.00 19.40
C ASN A 83 2.81 -7.54 19.26
N PHE A 84 2.24 -8.10 18.19
CA PHE A 84 2.45 -9.49 17.77
C PHE A 84 3.75 -9.65 16.97
N LEU A 85 4.14 -8.59 16.25
CA LEU A 85 5.46 -8.44 15.64
C LEU A 85 6.23 -7.33 16.36
N ILE A 86 7.51 -7.59 16.61
CA ILE A 86 8.45 -6.67 17.22
C ILE A 86 9.41 -6.17 16.14
N LEU A 87 9.72 -4.88 16.18
CA LEU A 87 10.75 -4.27 15.34
C LEU A 87 12.03 -4.14 16.17
N GLU A 88 13.06 -4.91 15.81
CA GLU A 88 14.32 -4.96 16.54
C GLU A 88 15.48 -4.50 15.67
N ASN A 89 16.50 -3.91 16.28
CA ASN A 89 17.72 -3.51 15.56
C ASN A 89 18.66 -4.72 15.45
N GLY A 90 18.91 -5.18 14.23
CA GLY A 90 19.78 -6.31 13.90
C GLY A 90 21.10 -5.88 13.24
N LYS A 91 21.93 -6.86 12.88
CA LYS A 91 23.25 -6.62 12.26
C LYS A 91 23.16 -5.94 10.90
N ASP A 92 22.09 -6.17 10.15
CA ASP A 92 21.84 -5.63 8.81
C ASP A 92 20.77 -4.53 8.79
N GLY A 93 20.49 -3.93 9.96
CA GLY A 93 19.44 -2.94 10.18
C GLY A 93 18.21 -3.53 10.87
N TYR A 94 17.06 -2.88 10.72
CA TYR A 94 15.83 -3.28 11.42
C TYR A 94 15.25 -4.60 10.89
N MET A 95 14.93 -5.49 11.82
CA MET A 95 14.32 -6.80 11.59
C MET A 95 12.94 -6.83 12.25
N LEU A 96 12.00 -7.49 11.59
CA LEU A 96 10.69 -7.81 12.12
C LEU A 96 10.74 -9.24 12.63
N SER A 97 10.47 -9.44 13.92
CA SER A 97 10.43 -10.76 14.56
C SER A 97 9.11 -10.98 15.27
N GLY A 98 8.73 -12.23 15.47
CA GLY A 98 7.58 -12.57 16.28
C GLY A 98 7.79 -12.23 17.75
N ASN A 99 6.74 -11.78 18.43
CA ASN A 99 6.80 -11.57 19.87
C ASN A 99 6.95 -12.92 20.60
N THR A 100 8.09 -13.11 21.27
CA THR A 100 8.42 -14.35 21.99
C THR A 100 7.52 -14.60 23.20
N ASN A 101 6.84 -13.56 23.71
CA ASN A 101 5.88 -13.69 24.81
C ASN A 101 4.52 -14.27 24.35
N ASN A 102 4.31 -14.48 23.05
CA ASN A 102 3.11 -15.08 22.50
C ASN A 102 3.47 -16.34 21.70
N PHE A 103 2.85 -17.46 22.06
CA PHE A 103 3.13 -18.79 21.50
C PHE A 103 2.91 -18.88 19.98
N LEU A 104 1.90 -18.21 19.44
CA LEU A 104 1.59 -18.27 18.01
C LEU A 104 2.58 -17.46 17.18
N THR A 105 3.05 -16.34 17.74
CA THR A 105 3.93 -15.42 17.03
C THR A 105 5.40 -15.76 17.23
N SER A 106 5.77 -16.46 18.29
CA SER A 106 7.16 -16.85 18.57
C SER A 106 7.79 -17.75 17.48
N MET A 107 6.98 -18.38 16.64
CA MET A 107 7.42 -19.19 15.50
C MET A 107 7.73 -18.37 14.24
N ILE A 108 7.44 -17.06 14.24
CA ILE A 108 7.73 -16.18 13.09
C ILE A 108 9.23 -15.86 13.09
N GLU A 109 9.94 -16.41 12.11
CA GLU A 109 11.37 -16.13 11.93
C GLU A 109 11.63 -14.65 11.63
N PRO A 110 12.75 -14.08 12.12
CA PRO A 110 13.11 -12.70 11.83
C PRO A 110 13.27 -12.44 10.33
N PHE A 111 12.63 -11.40 9.81
CA PHE A 111 12.75 -10.97 8.43
C PHE A 111 13.08 -9.48 8.32
N SER A 112 13.74 -9.07 7.25
CA SER A 112 14.18 -7.68 7.09
C SER A 112 13.00 -6.71 6.94
N ALA A 113 12.91 -5.73 7.84
CA ALA A 113 11.91 -4.66 7.76
C ALA A 113 12.09 -3.83 6.47
N LYS A 114 13.34 -3.60 6.07
CA LYS A 114 13.69 -2.91 4.82
C LYS A 114 13.13 -3.63 3.61
N ASN A 115 13.31 -4.95 3.53
CA ASN A 115 12.79 -5.74 2.41
C ASN A 115 11.26 -5.75 2.40
N TYR A 116 10.62 -5.90 3.56
CA TYR A 116 9.17 -5.80 3.69
C TYR A 116 8.64 -4.45 3.16
N VAL A 117 9.23 -3.35 3.61
CA VAL A 117 8.84 -2.01 3.17
C VAL A 117 9.06 -1.85 1.67
N PHE A 118 10.21 -2.27 1.15
CA PHE A 118 10.52 -2.23 -0.28
C PHE A 118 9.53 -3.03 -1.13
N TYR A 119 9.21 -4.26 -0.75
CA TYR A 119 8.26 -5.09 -1.50
C TYR A 119 6.84 -4.53 -1.45
N SER A 120 6.41 -4.01 -0.30
CA SER A 120 5.12 -3.35 -0.19
C SER A 120 5.02 -2.13 -1.12
N PHE A 121 6.10 -1.36 -1.22
CA PHE A 121 6.20 -0.22 -2.11
C PHE A 121 6.17 -0.61 -3.59
N VAL A 122 6.97 -1.61 -3.99
CA VAL A 122 6.98 -2.10 -5.37
C VAL A 122 5.61 -2.64 -5.78
N ALA A 123 4.92 -3.38 -4.91
CA ALA A 123 3.58 -3.89 -5.17
C ALA A 123 2.58 -2.76 -5.44
N ILE A 124 2.62 -1.68 -4.65
CA ILE A 124 1.76 -0.50 -4.83
C ILE A 124 2.07 0.21 -6.15
N ILE A 125 3.35 0.44 -6.47
CA ILE A 125 3.75 1.09 -7.73
C ILE A 125 3.30 0.29 -8.94
N VAL A 126 3.47 -1.04 -8.92
CA VAL A 126 3.07 -1.90 -10.04
C VAL A 126 1.56 -1.85 -10.22
N LEU A 127 0.77 -1.94 -9.14
CA LEU A 127 -0.69 -1.83 -9.22
C LEU A 127 -1.15 -0.47 -9.76
N LEU A 128 -0.58 0.63 -9.26
CA LEU A 128 -0.87 1.98 -9.76
C LEU A 128 -0.45 2.15 -11.23
N GLY A 129 0.70 1.60 -11.61
CA GLY A 129 1.19 1.65 -13.00
C GLY A 129 0.25 0.93 -13.96
N ILE A 130 -0.25 -0.25 -13.56
CA ILE A 130 -1.25 -1.00 -14.34
C ILE A 130 -2.56 -0.21 -14.44
N GLU A 131 -3.01 0.40 -13.35
CA GLU A 131 -4.22 1.22 -13.33
C GLU A 131 -4.10 2.45 -14.25
N ILE A 132 -3.00 3.20 -14.15
CA ILE A 132 -2.72 4.37 -15.00
C ILE A 132 -2.62 3.96 -16.47
N PHE A 133 -1.94 2.86 -16.79
CA PHE A 133 -1.83 2.37 -18.17
C PHE A 133 -3.21 2.01 -18.74
N ASN A 134 -4.03 1.28 -17.97
CA ASN A 134 -5.37 0.90 -18.39
C ASN A 134 -6.28 2.12 -18.60
N TYR A 135 -6.24 3.10 -17.68
CA TYR A 135 -6.96 4.37 -17.85
C TYR A 135 -6.47 5.16 -19.07
N GLY A 136 -5.15 5.21 -19.30
CA GLY A 136 -4.53 5.91 -20.42
C GLY A 136 -4.95 5.32 -21.77
N VAL A 137 -4.88 4.00 -21.92
CA VAL A 137 -5.30 3.28 -23.13
C VAL A 137 -6.78 3.52 -23.44
N ARG A 138 -7.63 3.58 -22.41
CA ARG A 138 -9.08 3.77 -22.56
C ARG A 138 -9.47 5.23 -22.84
N SER A 139 -8.71 6.19 -22.32
CA SER A 139 -9.01 7.63 -22.44
C SER A 139 -8.41 8.26 -23.69
N ALA A 140 -7.29 7.75 -24.20
CA ALA A 140 -6.62 8.24 -25.42
C ALA A 140 -7.53 8.34 -26.66
N PRO A 141 -8.34 7.31 -27.02
CA PRO A 141 -9.21 7.42 -28.19
C PRO A 141 -10.34 8.44 -28.01
N LYS A 142 -10.82 8.66 -26.77
CA LYS A 142 -11.91 9.60 -26.46
C LYS A 142 -11.43 11.07 -26.52
N ILE A 143 -10.21 11.32 -26.04
CA ILE A 143 -9.56 12.64 -26.15
C ILE A 143 -9.28 12.97 -27.62
N TRP A 144 -8.87 11.98 -28.41
CA TRP A 144 -8.58 12.17 -29.84
C TRP A 144 -9.83 12.40 -30.69
N SER A 145 -10.98 11.79 -30.33
CA SER A 145 -12.26 12.09 -31.00
C SER A 145 -12.77 13.49 -30.62
N GLU A 146 -12.73 13.86 -29.34
CA GLU A 146 -13.16 15.19 -28.88
C GLU A 146 -12.26 16.32 -29.41
N SER A 147 -10.97 16.06 -29.65
CA SER A 147 -10.07 17.06 -30.25
C SER A 147 -10.39 17.30 -31.73
N LYS A 148 -10.78 16.26 -32.47
CA LYS A 148 -11.19 16.37 -33.89
C LYS A 148 -12.52 17.11 -34.05
N GLU A 149 -13.46 16.92 -33.12
CA GLU A 149 -14.75 17.62 -33.14
C GLU A 149 -14.64 19.11 -32.82
N LYS A 150 -13.64 19.53 -32.03
CA LYS A 150 -13.36 20.95 -31.73
C LYS A 150 -12.54 21.68 -32.79
N THR A 151 -11.98 20.96 -33.77
CA THR A 151 -11.19 21.55 -34.87
C THR A 151 -11.93 21.56 -36.22
N ALA A 152 -13.16 21.06 -36.26
CA ALA A 152 -14.09 21.20 -37.39
C ALA A 152 -15.07 22.36 -37.13
#